data_AF-A0AAN4VN65-F1
#
_entry.id   AF-A0AAN4VN65-F1
#
_cell.length_a   1.000
_cell.length_b   1.000
_cell.length_c   1.000
_cell.angle_alpha   90.00
_cell.angle_beta   90.00
_cell.angle_gamma   90.00
#
_symmetry.space_group_name_H-M   'P 1'
#
loop_
_entity.id
_entity.type
_entity.pdbx_description
1 polymer ?
#
loop_
_entity_poly.entity_id
_entity_poly.type
_entity_poly.pdbx_seq_one_letter_code
_entity_poly.pdbx_strand_id
1 'polypeptide(L)'
;MLRLRSPLRRCDDPLCSDCEYRCEDCDCALCYECVYDFADDYAYCSDCWNSRRQEPYYADSPCWLKMQEHKHMLTIGLEIEINGAHGQSRLKESPLIAGWCTDLSLDDEGREYQTRILTREDFDAIYGLVRGIHTESREPDKAGGHMHLRRTSRQTPSRWYWALKGLSDQQARNLNMRHTSNNRWCELTHGDYDGKHTAVNGCHENTIELRTFARWDETTAHRLIPALEWASHMWRHFESHDLYQLKTADIMRESARSAYQTPRTTPAMRLSARKEA
;
A
#
# COMPACT_ATOMS: atom_id res chain seq x y z
N MET A 1 42.87 -9.44 21.54
CA MET A 1 42.56 -9.30 20.11
C MET A 1 41.22 -8.61 19.95
N LEU A 2 41.25 -7.28 19.85
CA LEU A 2 40.09 -6.45 19.48
C LEU A 2 40.16 -6.27 17.96
N ARG A 3 39.15 -6.75 17.22
CA ARG A 3 39.01 -6.43 15.80
C ARG A 3 38.53 -4.98 15.71
N LEU A 4 39.45 -4.06 15.41
CA LEU A 4 39.14 -2.71 14.95
C LEU A 4 38.30 -2.84 13.67
N ARG A 5 37.06 -2.36 13.71
CA ARG A 5 36.24 -2.16 12.50
C ARG A 5 36.88 -1.00 11.74
N SER A 6 37.37 -1.27 10.53
CA SER A 6 37.82 -0.23 9.60
C SER A 6 36.68 0.77 9.35
N PRO A 7 36.96 2.09 9.38
CA PRO A 7 35.98 3.07 8.95
C PRO A 7 35.86 2.99 7.43
N LEU A 8 34.64 2.79 6.93
CA LEU A 8 34.33 2.99 5.51
C LEU A 8 34.42 4.50 5.22
N ARG A 9 35.64 5.01 5.04
CA ARG A 9 35.91 6.32 4.42
C ARG A 9 35.72 6.14 2.91
N ARG A 10 34.66 6.68 2.32
CA ARG A 10 34.50 6.65 0.85
C ARG A 10 35.08 7.88 0.14
N CYS A 11 35.31 8.98 0.84
CA CYS A 11 36.14 10.09 0.39
C CYS A 11 37.22 10.32 1.45
N ASP A 12 38.47 9.94 1.18
CA ASP A 12 39.61 10.18 2.06
C ASP A 12 40.02 11.68 2.11
N ASP A 13 39.19 12.58 1.60
CA ASP A 13 39.43 14.01 1.57
C ASP A 13 39.07 14.66 2.90
N PRO A 14 39.95 15.49 3.49
CA PRO A 14 39.64 16.23 4.70
C PRO A 14 38.54 17.26 4.42
N LEU A 15 37.38 17.06 5.03
CA LEU A 15 36.25 17.98 4.95
C LEU A 15 36.41 19.12 5.95
N CYS A 16 36.00 20.33 5.55
CA CYS A 16 35.81 21.43 6.48
C CYS A 16 34.60 21.13 7.40
N SER A 17 34.58 21.69 8.61
CA SER A 17 33.45 21.48 9.56
C SER A 17 32.10 21.86 8.98
N ASP A 18 32.07 22.84 8.08
CA ASP A 18 30.84 23.37 7.47
C ASP A 18 30.45 22.59 6.20
N CYS A 19 31.32 21.67 5.77
CA CYS A 19 31.19 20.85 4.56
C CYS A 19 30.89 19.38 4.89
N GLU A 20 30.94 19.02 6.18
CA GLU A 20 30.76 17.66 6.69
C GLU A 20 29.29 17.44 7.05
N TYR A 21 28.69 16.42 6.45
CA TYR A 21 27.43 15.84 6.90
C TYR A 21 27.72 14.66 7.82
N ARG A 22 26.82 14.39 8.76
CA ARG A 22 26.86 13.18 9.58
C ARG A 22 25.77 12.24 9.13
N CYS A 23 26.12 10.97 8.91
CA CYS A 23 25.11 9.94 8.72
C CYS A 23 24.27 9.82 10.00
N GLU A 24 22.95 9.97 9.89
CA GLU A 24 22.06 9.96 11.07
C GLU A 24 22.21 8.68 11.92
N ASP A 25 22.36 7.51 11.29
CA ASP A 25 22.39 6.23 12.01
C ASP A 25 23.75 5.81 12.59
N CYS A 26 24.84 6.10 11.88
CA CYS A 26 26.16 5.59 12.26
C CYS A 26 27.17 6.69 12.56
N ASP A 27 26.74 7.95 12.50
CA ASP A 27 27.51 9.16 12.77
C ASP A 27 28.80 9.29 11.92
N CYS A 28 28.88 8.53 10.82
CA CYS A 28 30.03 8.59 9.94
C CYS A 28 30.04 9.93 9.19
N ALA A 29 31.25 10.46 9.03
CA ALA A 29 31.50 11.67 8.26
C ALA A 29 31.21 11.43 6.78
N LEU A 30 30.39 12.30 6.18
CA LEU A 30 30.00 12.27 4.77
C LEU A 30 30.33 13.61 4.13
N CYS A 31 30.96 13.58 2.96
CA CYS A 31 30.91 14.74 2.06
C CYS A 31 29.54 14.77 1.36
N TYR A 32 29.20 15.90 0.72
CA TYR A 32 27.96 16.03 -0.06
C TYR A 32 27.76 14.88 -1.07
N GLU A 33 28.81 14.43 -1.76
CA GLU A 33 28.74 13.34 -2.73
C GLU A 33 28.60 11.95 -2.09
N CYS A 34 28.99 11.81 -0.82
CA CYS A 34 28.83 10.58 -0.04
C CYS A 34 27.47 10.49 0.65
N VAL A 35 26.69 11.59 0.68
CA VAL A 35 25.30 11.54 1.08
C VAL A 35 24.53 10.80 -0.01
N TYR A 36 24.01 9.62 0.34
CA TYR A 36 23.26 8.80 -0.60
C TYR A 36 21.86 9.37 -0.82
N ASP A 37 21.24 9.90 0.24
CA ASP A 37 19.93 10.53 0.19
C ASP A 37 19.80 11.59 1.30
N PHE A 38 19.01 12.63 1.02
CA PHE A 38 18.55 13.64 1.97
C PHE A 38 17.05 13.43 2.20
N ALA A 39 16.71 12.63 3.19
CA ALA A 39 15.32 12.43 3.60
C ALA A 39 14.99 13.42 4.72
N ASP A 40 14.11 14.38 4.46
CA ASP A 40 13.65 15.39 5.44
C ASP A 40 14.81 16.08 6.18
N ASP A 41 15.81 16.57 5.44
CA ASP A 41 17.03 17.25 5.93
C ASP A 41 18.03 16.36 6.68
N TYR A 42 17.80 15.05 6.78
CA TYR A 42 18.76 14.08 7.34
C TYR A 42 19.63 13.45 6.26
N ALA A 43 20.94 13.40 6.52
CA ALA A 43 21.92 12.78 5.62
C ALA A 43 22.15 11.31 5.98
N TYR A 44 22.15 10.43 4.98
CA TYR A 44 22.44 9.02 5.16
C TYR A 44 23.59 8.53 4.29
N CYS A 45 24.45 7.67 4.85
CA CYS A 45 25.39 6.90 4.06
C CYS A 45 24.67 5.77 3.32
N SER A 46 25.25 5.25 2.24
CA SER A 46 24.62 4.19 1.44
C SER A 46 24.26 2.95 2.25
N ASP A 47 25.09 2.57 3.23
CA ASP A 47 24.91 1.33 3.96
C ASP A 47 23.74 1.44 4.94
N CYS A 48 23.66 2.56 5.67
CA CYS A 48 22.53 2.87 6.54
C CYS A 48 21.25 3.05 5.72
N TRP A 49 21.29 3.79 4.61
CA TRP A 49 20.13 3.97 3.75
C TRP A 49 19.60 2.64 3.19
N ASN A 50 20.49 1.80 2.64
CA ASN A 50 20.10 0.50 2.10
C ASN A 50 19.71 -0.51 3.18
N SER A 51 20.12 -0.33 4.44
CA SER A 51 19.64 -1.17 5.55
C SER A 51 18.20 -0.86 5.96
N ARG A 52 17.69 0.33 5.61
CA ARG A 52 16.35 0.81 5.96
C ARG A 52 15.28 0.40 4.96
N ARG A 53 15.66 -0.09 3.78
CA ARG A 53 14.72 -0.40 2.70
C ARG A 53 15.18 -1.53 1.81
N GLN A 54 14.21 -2.08 1.08
CA GLN A 54 14.40 -2.97 -0.03
C GLN A 54 13.40 -2.57 -1.12
N GLU A 55 13.89 -1.86 -2.16
CA GLU A 55 13.71 -2.24 -3.56
C GLU A 55 12.65 -3.29 -3.92
N PRO A 56 11.34 -3.00 -4.09
CA PRO A 56 10.50 -3.95 -4.80
C PRO A 56 11.01 -4.14 -6.23
N TYR A 57 11.44 -5.36 -6.56
CA TYR A 57 11.86 -5.74 -7.91
C TYR A 57 10.83 -6.68 -8.54
N TYR A 58 10.18 -6.22 -9.60
CA TYR A 58 9.10 -6.97 -10.26
C TYR A 58 9.45 -7.51 -11.65
N ALA A 59 10.50 -6.98 -12.29
CA ALA A 59 10.76 -7.08 -13.73
C ALA A 59 11.09 -8.50 -14.25
N ASP A 60 11.22 -9.48 -13.36
CA ASP A 60 11.47 -10.88 -13.65
C ASP A 60 10.44 -11.82 -12.99
N SER A 61 9.48 -11.27 -12.23
CA SER A 61 8.48 -12.11 -11.58
C SER A 61 7.59 -12.79 -12.64
N PRO A 62 7.25 -14.08 -12.48
CA PRO A 62 6.38 -14.78 -13.44
C PRO A 62 5.05 -14.07 -13.69
N CYS A 63 4.51 -13.40 -12.65
CA CYS A 63 3.30 -12.60 -12.77
C CYS A 63 3.51 -11.35 -13.64
N TRP A 64 4.64 -10.64 -13.47
CA TRP A 64 4.99 -9.49 -14.30
C TRP A 64 5.14 -9.87 -15.77
N LEU A 65 5.81 -10.99 -16.07
CA LEU A 65 5.96 -11.47 -17.45
C LEU A 65 4.59 -11.81 -18.06
N LYS A 66 3.75 -12.54 -17.31
CA LYS A 66 2.40 -12.92 -17.74
C LYS A 66 1.51 -11.70 -17.99
N MET A 67 1.60 -10.65 -17.18
CA MET A 67 0.78 -9.45 -17.41
C MET A 67 1.19 -8.67 -18.67
N GLN A 68 2.44 -8.77 -19.13
CA GLN A 68 2.85 -8.18 -20.42
C GLN A 68 2.13 -8.85 -21.59
N GLU A 69 1.93 -10.16 -21.53
CA GLU A 69 1.23 -10.94 -22.56
C GLU A 69 -0.30 -10.81 -22.47
N HIS A 70 -0.83 -10.61 -21.26
CA HIS A 70 -2.27 -10.53 -21.00
C HIS A 70 -2.69 -9.14 -20.53
N LYS A 71 -2.95 -8.23 -21.47
CA LYS A 71 -3.31 -6.82 -21.19
C LYS A 71 -4.52 -6.63 -20.26
N HIS A 72 -5.49 -7.55 -20.32
CA HIS A 72 -6.72 -7.51 -19.52
C HIS A 72 -6.68 -8.46 -18.30
N MET A 73 -5.49 -8.87 -17.85
CA MET A 73 -5.33 -9.64 -16.63
C MET A 73 -5.33 -8.72 -15.40
N LEU A 74 -6.26 -8.94 -14.48
CA LEU A 74 -6.26 -8.28 -13.17
C LEU A 74 -5.03 -8.71 -12.36
N THR A 75 -4.30 -7.72 -11.85
CA THR A 75 -3.30 -7.89 -10.80
C THR A 75 -3.51 -6.84 -9.71
N ILE A 76 -3.12 -7.19 -8.49
CA ILE A 76 -3.27 -6.35 -7.30
C ILE A 76 -1.93 -6.27 -6.57
N GLY A 77 -1.54 -5.10 -6.09
CA GLY A 77 -0.50 -4.92 -5.07
C GLY A 77 -1.13 -4.35 -3.80
N LEU A 78 -0.54 -4.66 -2.65
CA LEU A 78 -0.91 -4.05 -1.37
C LEU A 78 0.32 -3.38 -0.76
N GLU A 79 0.09 -2.20 -0.20
CA GLU A 79 0.99 -1.57 0.75
C GLU A 79 0.42 -1.84 2.15
N ILE A 80 1.22 -2.49 2.99
CA ILE A 80 0.87 -2.81 4.37
C ILE A 80 1.74 -1.94 5.26
N GLU A 81 1.16 -0.88 5.80
CA GLU A 81 1.83 -0.04 6.79
C GLU A 81 1.53 -0.59 8.18
N ILE A 82 2.57 -0.75 8.99
CA ILE A 82 2.44 -1.21 10.36
C ILE A 82 3.19 -0.22 11.23
N ASN A 83 2.45 0.41 12.13
CA ASN A 83 3.03 1.22 13.19
C ASN A 83 3.50 0.29 14.32
N GLY A 84 4.63 0.58 14.93
CA GLY A 84 5.15 -0.04 16.14
C GLY A 84 5.94 -1.31 15.92
N ALA A 85 6.49 -1.84 17.01
CA ALA A 85 7.16 -3.13 17.01
C ALA A 85 6.21 -4.25 16.55
N HIS A 86 6.71 -5.08 15.64
CA HIS A 86 6.01 -6.22 15.06
C HIS A 86 7.03 -7.23 14.52
N GLY A 87 6.56 -8.38 14.02
CA GLY A 87 7.40 -9.45 13.47
C GLY A 87 8.07 -9.10 12.13
N GLN A 88 8.97 -8.11 12.10
CA GLN A 88 9.59 -7.58 10.88
C GLN A 88 10.32 -8.67 10.07
N SER A 89 11.15 -9.51 10.70
CA SER A 89 11.90 -10.56 9.98
C SER A 89 10.99 -11.49 9.20
N ARG A 90 9.88 -11.92 9.81
CA ARG A 90 8.88 -12.76 9.14
C ARG A 90 8.26 -12.09 7.92
N LEU A 91 8.02 -10.78 7.97
CA LEU A 91 7.47 -10.03 6.83
C LEU A 91 8.52 -9.81 5.75
N LYS A 92 9.74 -9.41 6.12
CA LYS A 92 10.87 -9.18 5.20
C LYS A 92 11.28 -10.44 4.46
N GLU A 93 11.18 -11.60 5.09
CA GLU A 93 11.52 -12.91 4.51
C GLU A 93 10.34 -13.59 3.80
N SER A 94 9.14 -12.99 3.85
CA SER A 94 7.95 -13.59 3.25
C SER A 94 8.03 -13.57 1.71
N PRO A 95 7.72 -14.68 1.02
CA PRO A 95 7.69 -14.72 -0.44
C PRO A 95 6.51 -13.91 -1.04
N LEU A 96 5.67 -13.31 -0.19
CA LEU A 96 4.59 -12.42 -0.60
C LEU A 96 5.00 -10.95 -0.57
N ILE A 97 6.16 -10.61 0.02
CA ILE A 97 6.67 -9.24 0.11
C ILE A 97 7.81 -9.07 -0.89
N ALA A 98 7.70 -8.06 -1.75
CA ALA A 98 8.71 -7.72 -2.74
C ALA A 98 9.67 -6.65 -2.23
N GLY A 99 9.17 -5.75 -1.39
CA GLY A 99 9.96 -4.66 -0.84
C GLY A 99 9.41 -4.17 0.49
N TRP A 100 10.21 -3.36 1.17
CA TRP A 100 9.85 -2.77 2.45
C TRP A 100 10.70 -1.53 2.70
N CYS A 101 10.23 -0.62 3.54
CA CYS A 101 11.03 0.54 3.95
C CYS A 101 10.66 1.01 5.36
N THR A 102 11.58 1.75 5.98
CA THR A 102 11.24 2.68 7.04
C THR A 102 10.39 3.79 6.45
N ASP A 103 9.16 3.94 6.94
CA ASP A 103 8.35 5.13 6.65
C ASP A 103 8.43 6.06 7.87
N LEU A 104 8.95 7.27 7.66
CA LEU A 104 9.11 8.28 8.71
C LEU A 104 7.76 8.82 9.21
N SER A 105 6.66 8.54 8.49
CA SER A 105 5.30 8.85 8.96
C SER A 105 4.82 7.89 10.06
N LEU A 106 5.49 6.73 10.17
CA LEU A 106 5.29 5.73 11.21
C LEU A 106 6.27 5.98 12.37
N ASP A 107 6.05 5.31 13.50
CA ASP A 107 7.00 5.32 14.61
C ASP A 107 8.32 4.61 14.22
N ASP A 108 9.37 4.77 15.04
CA ASP A 108 10.75 4.33 14.72
C ASP A 108 10.85 2.82 14.35
N GLU A 109 9.95 2.00 14.91
CA GLU A 109 9.85 0.55 14.66
C GLU A 109 8.84 0.18 13.56
N GLY A 110 8.09 1.17 13.09
CA GLY A 110 7.09 1.04 12.05
C GLY A 110 7.71 0.86 10.67
N ARG A 111 7.04 0.11 9.81
CA ARG A 111 7.52 -0.23 8.47
C ARG A 111 6.36 -0.30 7.49
N GLU A 112 6.65 0.08 6.26
CA GLU A 112 5.79 -0.17 5.11
C GLU A 112 6.30 -1.41 4.36
N TYR A 113 5.38 -2.27 3.94
CA TYR A 113 5.68 -3.48 3.17
C TYR A 113 4.89 -3.47 1.85
N GLN A 114 5.63 -3.68 0.77
CA GLN A 114 5.12 -3.77 -0.60
C GLN A 114 4.99 -5.24 -0.98
N THR A 115 3.77 -5.69 -1.26
CA THR A 115 3.58 -7.09 -1.69
C THR A 115 4.17 -7.31 -3.08
N ARG A 116 4.55 -8.55 -3.39
CA ARG A 116 4.68 -8.96 -4.80
C ARG A 116 3.39 -8.73 -5.57
N ILE A 117 3.45 -8.79 -6.90
CA ILE A 117 2.24 -8.73 -7.73
C ILE A 117 1.34 -9.92 -7.41
N LEU A 118 0.15 -9.65 -6.88
CA LEU A 118 -0.83 -10.64 -6.45
C LEU A 118 -1.85 -10.91 -7.54
N THR A 119 -2.31 -12.16 -7.56
CA THR A 119 -3.46 -12.62 -8.31
C THR A 119 -4.49 -13.22 -7.35
N ARG A 120 -5.64 -13.64 -7.88
CA ARG A 120 -6.70 -14.28 -7.07
C ARG A 120 -6.22 -15.53 -6.32
N GLU A 121 -5.23 -16.24 -6.85
CA GLU A 121 -4.65 -17.45 -6.25
C GLU A 121 -3.91 -17.12 -4.94
N ASP A 122 -3.44 -15.89 -4.78
CA ASP A 122 -2.63 -15.46 -3.65
C ASP A 122 -3.46 -14.98 -2.44
N PHE A 123 -4.77 -14.82 -2.61
CA PHE A 123 -5.64 -14.18 -1.62
C PHE A 123 -5.61 -14.87 -0.25
N ASP A 124 -5.64 -16.20 -0.23
CA ASP A 124 -5.60 -16.95 1.04
C ASP A 124 -4.23 -16.83 1.72
N ALA A 125 -3.15 -16.78 0.93
CA ALA A 125 -1.79 -16.63 1.45
C ALA A 125 -1.56 -15.23 2.04
N ILE A 126 -1.98 -14.17 1.34
CA ILE A 126 -1.86 -12.80 1.86
C ILE A 126 -2.77 -12.56 3.07
N TYR A 127 -3.97 -13.14 3.09
CA TYR A 127 -4.81 -13.14 4.28
C TYR A 127 -4.13 -13.83 5.47
N GLY A 128 -3.49 -14.98 5.26
CA GLY A 128 -2.72 -15.67 6.30
C GLY A 128 -1.54 -14.84 6.82
N LEU A 129 -0.86 -14.12 5.92
CA LEU A 129 0.21 -13.20 6.29
C LEU A 129 -0.32 -12.07 7.18
N VAL A 130 -1.31 -11.32 6.68
CA VAL A 130 -1.93 -10.16 7.36
C VAL A 130 -2.54 -10.56 8.70
N ARG A 131 -3.25 -11.70 8.77
CA ARG A 131 -3.83 -12.20 10.02
C ARG A 131 -2.78 -12.48 11.10
N GLY A 132 -1.56 -12.83 10.71
CA GLY A 132 -0.48 -13.11 11.66
C GLY A 132 0.38 -11.91 12.02
N ILE A 133 -0.03 -10.70 11.63
CA ILE A 133 0.63 -9.46 12.01
C ILE A 133 0.07 -8.98 13.34
N HIS A 134 0.91 -9.05 14.36
CA HIS A 134 0.65 -8.56 15.71
C HIS A 134 1.52 -7.32 15.93
N THR A 135 0.91 -6.21 16.34
CA THR A 135 1.60 -4.95 16.65
C THR A 135 1.29 -4.51 18.08
N GLU A 136 2.31 -3.97 18.75
CA GLU A 136 2.20 -3.40 20.09
C GLU A 136 2.06 -1.86 20.09
N SER A 137 1.72 -1.26 18.94
CA SER A 137 1.61 0.21 18.82
C SER A 137 0.47 0.81 19.64
N ARG A 138 0.77 1.93 20.30
CA ARG A 138 -0.22 2.77 21.00
C ARG A 138 -0.92 3.77 20.08
N GLU A 139 -0.45 3.92 18.86
CA GLU A 139 -1.01 4.84 17.86
C GLU A 139 -1.33 4.11 16.56
N PRO A 140 -2.16 3.06 16.61
CA PRO A 140 -2.27 2.17 15.47
C PRO A 140 -3.15 2.78 14.35
N ASP A 141 -3.72 3.97 14.57
CA ASP A 141 -4.44 4.74 13.55
C ASP A 141 -3.51 5.56 12.64
N LYS A 142 -2.22 5.68 12.98
CA LYS A 142 -1.20 6.27 12.10
C LYS A 142 -0.88 5.39 10.89
N ALA A 143 -1.01 4.06 11.06
CA ALA A 143 -0.84 3.12 9.97
C ALA A 143 -2.09 3.02 9.08
N GLY A 144 -1.86 3.00 7.77
CA GLY A 144 -2.84 2.76 6.73
C GLY A 144 -2.59 1.48 5.94
N GLY A 145 -3.21 1.42 4.77
CA GLY A 145 -2.95 0.40 3.79
C GLY A 145 -3.43 0.88 2.44
N HIS A 146 -2.67 0.58 1.40
CA HIS A 146 -3.02 0.96 0.05
C HIS A 146 -3.26 -0.28 -0.80
N MET A 147 -4.16 -0.17 -1.77
CA MET A 147 -4.40 -1.22 -2.75
C MET A 147 -4.16 -0.68 -4.14
N HIS A 148 -3.23 -1.29 -4.85
CA HIS A 148 -2.81 -0.91 -6.19
C HIS A 148 -3.46 -1.87 -7.17
N LEU A 149 -4.36 -1.35 -8.00
CA LEU A 149 -5.09 -2.12 -8.99
C LEU A 149 -4.49 -1.85 -10.35
N ARG A 150 -4.22 -2.90 -11.13
CA ARG A 150 -3.66 -2.74 -12.47
C ARG A 150 -4.44 -1.72 -13.29
N ARG A 151 -3.74 -0.78 -13.91
CA ARG A 151 -4.33 0.20 -14.81
C ARG A 151 -4.38 -0.35 -16.23
N THR A 152 -5.53 -0.14 -16.87
CA THR A 152 -5.72 -0.24 -18.32
C THR A 152 -6.34 1.08 -18.79
N SER A 153 -6.56 1.25 -20.09
CA SER A 153 -7.29 2.41 -20.60
C SER A 153 -8.74 2.50 -20.06
N ARG A 154 -9.31 1.41 -19.54
CA ARG A 154 -10.66 1.34 -18.98
C ARG A 154 -10.70 1.58 -17.47
N GLN A 155 -9.54 1.57 -16.79
CA GLN A 155 -9.42 1.83 -15.36
C GLN A 155 -9.05 3.29 -15.14
N THR A 156 -10.04 4.14 -14.88
CA THR A 156 -9.81 5.58 -14.64
C THR A 156 -10.01 5.94 -13.17
N PRO A 157 -9.25 6.91 -12.62
CA PRO A 157 -9.47 7.38 -11.26
C PRO A 157 -10.92 7.81 -10.99
N SER A 158 -11.57 8.46 -11.96
CA SER A 158 -12.98 8.86 -11.84
C SER A 158 -13.94 7.68 -11.68
N ARG A 159 -13.74 6.57 -12.39
CA ARG A 159 -14.56 5.36 -12.18
C ARG A 159 -14.39 4.81 -10.77
N TRP A 160 -13.17 4.77 -10.26
CA TRP A 160 -12.86 4.33 -8.89
C TRP A 160 -13.40 5.29 -7.83
N TYR A 161 -13.37 6.60 -8.08
CA TYR A 161 -14.04 7.59 -7.25
C TYR A 161 -15.53 7.28 -7.10
N TRP A 162 -16.24 7.05 -8.21
CA TRP A 162 -17.67 6.74 -8.16
C TRP A 162 -17.95 5.37 -7.53
N ALA A 163 -17.01 4.41 -7.65
CA ALA A 163 -17.11 3.15 -6.94
C ALA A 163 -17.07 3.36 -5.42
N LEU A 164 -16.10 4.13 -4.92
CA LEU A 164 -16.01 4.45 -3.48
C LEU A 164 -17.20 5.28 -3.02
N LYS A 165 -17.61 6.29 -3.81
CA LYS A 165 -18.74 7.16 -3.50
C LYS A 165 -20.07 6.41 -3.39
N GLY A 166 -20.19 5.27 -4.07
CA GLY A 166 -21.37 4.42 -4.02
C GLY A 166 -21.51 3.58 -2.75
N LEU A 167 -20.46 3.45 -1.94
CA LEU A 167 -20.50 2.66 -0.71
C LEU A 167 -21.16 3.44 0.43
N SER A 168 -22.01 2.78 1.20
CA SER A 168 -22.44 3.28 2.50
C SER A 168 -21.29 3.25 3.51
N ASP A 169 -21.38 4.04 4.57
CA ASP A 169 -20.36 4.02 5.63
C ASP A 169 -20.15 2.61 6.22
N GLN A 170 -21.22 1.82 6.30
CA GLN A 170 -21.15 0.46 6.79
C GLN A 170 -20.43 -0.47 5.80
N GLN A 171 -20.71 -0.33 4.50
CA GLN A 171 -20.01 -1.06 3.45
C GLN A 171 -18.52 -0.70 3.43
N ALA A 172 -18.20 0.59 3.46
CA ALA A 172 -16.83 1.09 3.54
C ALA A 172 -16.09 0.47 4.74
N ARG A 173 -16.67 0.54 5.95
CA ARG A 173 -16.09 -0.09 7.16
C ARG A 173 -15.87 -1.59 6.99
N ASN A 174 -16.82 -2.29 6.38
CA ASN A 174 -16.72 -3.75 6.18
C ASN A 174 -15.63 -4.14 5.17
N LEU A 175 -15.28 -3.24 4.25
CA LEU A 175 -14.17 -3.39 3.31
C LEU A 175 -12.87 -2.75 3.83
N ASN A 176 -12.86 -2.30 5.09
CA ASN A 176 -11.74 -1.63 5.74
C ASN A 176 -11.38 -0.25 5.16
N MET A 177 -12.31 0.42 4.49
CA MET A 177 -12.11 1.74 3.88
C MET A 177 -12.40 2.88 4.89
N ARG A 178 -11.59 3.93 4.83
CA ARG A 178 -11.53 5.09 5.74
C ARG A 178 -11.97 6.40 5.10
N HIS A 179 -12.29 6.42 3.80
CA HIS A 179 -12.70 7.66 3.13
C HIS A 179 -14.00 8.26 3.68
N THR A 180 -14.81 7.46 4.40
CA THR A 180 -16.03 7.92 5.06
C THR A 180 -15.80 8.46 6.48
N SER A 181 -14.60 8.30 7.06
CA SER A 181 -14.32 8.68 8.45
C SER A 181 -13.68 10.06 8.63
N ASN A 182 -13.85 10.97 7.66
CA ASN A 182 -13.29 12.33 7.67
C ASN A 182 -11.78 12.37 8.02
N ASN A 183 -10.99 11.53 7.35
CA ASN A 183 -9.54 11.46 7.53
C ASN A 183 -8.83 12.30 6.45
N ARG A 184 -8.05 13.30 6.87
CA ARG A 184 -7.31 14.23 5.98
C ARG A 184 -6.29 13.54 5.05
N TRP A 185 -5.95 12.28 5.32
CA TRP A 185 -5.01 11.50 4.52
C TRP A 185 -5.71 10.69 3.41
N CYS A 186 -7.05 10.64 3.40
CA CYS A 186 -7.82 9.79 2.50
C CYS A 186 -9.12 10.50 2.04
N GLU A 187 -9.01 11.76 1.61
CA GLU A 187 -10.15 12.56 1.17
C GLU A 187 -10.69 12.07 -0.18
N LEU A 188 -12.00 11.84 -0.25
CA LEU A 188 -12.67 11.42 -1.48
C LEU A 188 -13.21 12.65 -2.23
N THR A 189 -12.35 13.28 -3.02
CA THR A 189 -12.66 14.49 -3.81
C THR A 189 -12.72 14.16 -5.30
N HIS A 190 -13.78 14.60 -5.98
CA HIS A 190 -13.93 14.35 -7.41
C HIS A 190 -13.04 15.31 -8.21
N GLY A 191 -12.27 14.78 -9.17
CA GLY A 191 -11.35 15.56 -9.98
C GLY A 191 -9.99 15.82 -9.33
N ASP A 192 -9.80 15.40 -8.07
CA ASP A 192 -8.53 15.47 -7.36
C ASP A 192 -8.01 14.04 -7.09
N TYR A 193 -7.14 13.58 -7.98
CA TYR A 193 -6.63 12.21 -8.00
C TYR A 193 -5.13 12.14 -7.81
N ASP A 194 -4.50 13.22 -7.35
CA ASP A 194 -3.06 13.30 -7.23
C ASP A 194 -2.63 13.62 -5.79
N GLY A 195 -1.43 13.18 -5.43
CA GLY A 195 -0.82 13.50 -4.14
C GLY A 195 -1.19 12.56 -2.99
N LYS A 196 -0.70 12.93 -1.80
CA LYS A 196 -0.67 12.03 -0.63
C LYS A 196 -1.99 11.93 0.14
N HIS A 197 -2.94 12.83 -0.12
CA HIS A 197 -4.15 13.01 0.69
C HIS A 197 -5.44 12.47 0.04
N THR A 198 -5.37 11.98 -1.21
CA THR A 198 -6.55 11.52 -1.94
C THR A 198 -6.87 10.05 -1.65
N ALA A 199 -8.16 9.70 -1.56
CA ALA A 199 -8.59 8.31 -1.44
C ALA A 199 -8.33 7.49 -2.71
N VAL A 200 -8.28 8.14 -3.88
CA VAL A 200 -8.04 7.51 -5.18
C VAL A 200 -6.90 8.26 -5.86
N ASN A 201 -5.74 7.62 -5.96
CA ASN A 201 -4.56 8.19 -6.57
C ASN A 201 -4.32 7.60 -7.98
N GLY A 202 -4.20 8.48 -8.96
CA GLY A 202 -3.97 8.19 -10.37
C GLY A 202 -2.58 8.55 -10.88
N CYS A 203 -1.65 8.97 -10.01
CA CYS A 203 -0.28 9.36 -10.34
C CYS A 203 0.56 8.17 -10.83
N HIS A 204 0.23 6.95 -10.38
CA HIS A 204 0.95 5.75 -10.79
C HIS A 204 0.63 5.40 -12.25
N GLU A 205 1.67 5.25 -13.06
CA GLU A 205 1.52 4.96 -14.50
C GLU A 205 0.76 3.65 -14.74
N ASN A 206 1.10 2.61 -13.96
CA ASN A 206 0.64 1.25 -14.21
C ASN A 206 -0.48 0.78 -13.26
N THR A 207 -0.86 1.60 -12.28
CA THR A 207 -1.88 1.23 -11.28
C THR A 207 -2.81 2.39 -10.95
N ILE A 208 -4.01 2.08 -10.49
CA ILE A 208 -4.85 2.99 -9.71
C ILE A 208 -4.67 2.60 -8.25
N GLU A 209 -4.25 3.54 -7.42
CA GLU A 209 -4.04 3.32 -6.00
C GLU A 209 -5.29 3.76 -5.23
N LEU A 210 -5.78 2.88 -4.36
CA LEU A 210 -6.82 3.18 -3.39
C LEU A 210 -6.16 3.34 -2.02
N ARG A 211 -5.98 4.59 -1.58
CA ARG A 211 -5.30 4.94 -0.31
C ARG A 211 -6.21 4.85 0.92
N THR A 212 -7.41 4.34 0.72
CA THR A 212 -8.48 4.46 1.71
C THR A 212 -8.42 3.37 2.77
N PHE A 213 -7.50 2.40 2.74
CA PHE A 213 -7.59 1.30 3.71
C PHE A 213 -7.00 1.66 5.06
N ALA A 214 -7.63 1.13 6.10
CA ALA A 214 -6.99 1.05 7.40
C ALA A 214 -5.84 0.05 7.37
N ARG A 215 -5.00 0.10 8.40
CA ARG A 215 -3.93 -0.89 8.63
C ARG A 215 -4.40 -2.32 8.36
N TRP A 216 -3.53 -3.11 7.76
CA TRP A 216 -3.75 -4.53 7.50
C TRP A 216 -3.01 -5.36 8.56
N ASP A 217 -3.72 -5.77 9.60
CA ASP A 217 -3.18 -6.57 10.71
C ASP A 217 -4.19 -7.63 11.19
N GLU A 218 -3.90 -8.33 12.29
CA GLU A 218 -4.80 -9.34 12.86
C GLU A 218 -6.23 -8.83 13.13
N THR A 219 -6.37 -7.53 13.46
CA THR A 219 -7.65 -6.93 13.86
C THR A 219 -8.53 -6.63 12.66
N THR A 220 -7.92 -6.32 11.50
CA THR A 220 -8.62 -5.98 10.26
C THR A 220 -8.58 -7.09 9.20
N ALA A 221 -7.78 -8.14 9.38
CA ALA A 221 -7.57 -9.21 8.41
C ALA A 221 -8.87 -9.80 7.85
N HIS A 222 -9.89 -9.96 8.70
CA HIS A 222 -11.20 -10.50 8.31
C HIS A 222 -11.91 -9.70 7.20
N ARG A 223 -11.49 -8.46 6.95
CA ARG A 223 -12.02 -7.56 5.91
C ARG A 223 -11.22 -7.61 4.60
N LEU A 224 -10.00 -8.16 4.63
CA LEU A 224 -9.08 -8.15 3.48
C LEU A 224 -9.65 -8.91 2.28
N ILE A 225 -10.13 -10.15 2.48
CA ILE A 225 -10.70 -10.94 1.39
C ILE A 225 -11.95 -10.27 0.79
N PRO A 226 -12.93 -9.79 1.60
CA PRO A 226 -14.03 -8.98 1.08
C PRO A 226 -13.56 -7.77 0.26
N ALA A 227 -12.56 -7.03 0.72
CA ALA A 227 -12.01 -5.87 0.01
C ALA A 227 -11.39 -6.25 -1.34
N LEU A 228 -10.56 -7.30 -1.36
CA LEU A 228 -9.92 -7.82 -2.56
C LEU A 228 -10.93 -8.35 -3.59
N GLU A 229 -11.98 -9.03 -3.14
CA GLU A 229 -13.05 -9.54 -4.01
C GLU A 229 -13.91 -8.41 -4.58
N TRP A 230 -14.25 -7.41 -3.75
CA TRP A 230 -14.96 -6.21 -4.22
C TRP A 230 -14.14 -5.46 -5.27
N ALA A 231 -12.85 -5.24 -5.00
CA ALA A 231 -11.95 -4.57 -5.94
C ALA A 231 -11.80 -5.38 -7.24
N SER A 232 -11.67 -6.70 -7.13
CA SER A 232 -11.61 -7.59 -8.29
C SER A 232 -12.87 -7.53 -9.14
N HIS A 233 -14.04 -7.47 -8.49
CA HIS A 233 -15.33 -7.34 -9.16
C HIS A 233 -15.45 -6.00 -9.88
N MET A 234 -15.19 -4.89 -9.19
CA MET A 234 -15.27 -3.55 -9.77
C MET A 234 -14.28 -3.35 -10.91
N TRP A 235 -13.06 -3.87 -10.76
CA TRP A 235 -12.07 -3.84 -11.84
C TRP A 235 -12.59 -4.55 -13.09
N ARG A 236 -13.14 -5.78 -12.94
CA ARG A 236 -13.72 -6.52 -14.07
C ARG A 236 -14.93 -5.81 -14.67
N HIS A 237 -15.77 -5.20 -13.83
CA HIS A 237 -16.92 -4.42 -14.29
C HIS A 237 -16.47 -3.23 -15.13
N PHE A 238 -15.43 -2.51 -14.73
CA PHE A 238 -14.87 -1.44 -15.56
C PHE A 238 -14.18 -1.97 -16.81
N GLU A 239 -13.49 -3.10 -16.69
CA GLU A 239 -12.78 -3.70 -17.82
C GLU A 239 -13.74 -4.22 -18.88
N SER A 240 -14.95 -4.62 -18.53
CA SER A 240 -15.96 -5.09 -19.50
C SER A 240 -16.74 -3.97 -20.19
N HIS A 241 -16.54 -2.70 -19.80
CA HIS A 241 -17.25 -1.56 -20.37
C HIS A 241 -16.29 -0.50 -20.89
N ASP A 242 -16.48 -0.11 -22.15
CA ASP A 242 -15.72 0.98 -22.76
C ASP A 242 -15.96 2.29 -22.03
N LEU A 243 -15.01 3.22 -22.19
CA LEU A 243 -15.15 4.56 -21.64
C LEU A 243 -16.49 5.18 -22.06
N TYR A 244 -17.08 5.95 -21.14
CA TYR A 244 -18.37 6.64 -21.32
C TYR A 244 -19.63 5.75 -21.42
N GLN A 245 -19.53 4.43 -21.42
CA GLN A 245 -20.71 3.54 -21.39
C GLN A 245 -21.40 3.47 -20.03
N LEU A 246 -20.61 3.52 -18.95
CA LEU A 246 -21.12 3.45 -17.58
C LEU A 246 -21.53 4.83 -17.10
N LYS A 247 -22.78 4.98 -16.66
CA LYS A 247 -23.22 6.15 -15.93
C LYS A 247 -22.72 6.08 -14.49
N THR A 248 -22.45 7.24 -13.89
CA THR A 248 -21.96 7.34 -12.51
C THR A 248 -22.88 6.64 -11.51
N ALA A 249 -24.20 6.80 -11.66
CA ALA A 249 -25.21 6.14 -10.83
C ALA A 249 -25.15 4.60 -10.93
N ASP A 250 -24.81 4.05 -12.09
CA ASP A 250 -24.72 2.60 -12.28
C ASP A 250 -23.45 2.03 -11.67
N ILE A 251 -22.32 2.76 -11.77
CA ILE A 251 -21.09 2.43 -11.05
C ILE A 251 -21.33 2.37 -9.53
N MET A 252 -21.97 3.41 -8.99
CA MET A 252 -22.27 3.49 -7.56
C MET A 252 -23.15 2.32 -7.10
N ARG A 253 -24.21 2.02 -7.86
CA ARG A 253 -25.14 0.92 -7.58
C ARG A 253 -24.45 -0.44 -7.62
N GLU A 254 -23.60 -0.65 -8.62
CA GLU A 254 -22.83 -1.88 -8.78
C GLU A 254 -21.83 -2.09 -7.63
N SER A 255 -21.14 -1.02 -7.23
CA SER A 255 -20.22 -1.03 -6.11
C SER A 255 -20.92 -1.40 -4.80
N ALA A 256 -22.04 -0.74 -4.50
CA ALA A 256 -22.85 -1.04 -3.31
C ALA A 256 -23.36 -2.50 -3.32
N ARG A 257 -23.84 -2.97 -4.47
CA ARG A 257 -24.34 -4.35 -4.61
C ARG A 257 -23.23 -5.38 -4.38
N SER A 258 -22.08 -5.20 -5.02
CA SER A 258 -20.98 -6.15 -5.00
C SER A 258 -20.29 -6.24 -3.63
N ALA A 259 -20.27 -5.16 -2.85
CA ALA A 259 -19.69 -5.12 -1.50
C ALA A 259 -20.24 -6.22 -0.55
N TYR A 260 -21.49 -6.64 -0.74
CA TYR A 260 -22.14 -7.67 0.09
C TYR A 260 -22.21 -9.06 -0.57
N GLN A 261 -22.00 -9.16 -1.87
CA GLN A 261 -22.07 -10.41 -2.63
C GLN A 261 -20.74 -11.16 -2.71
N THR A 262 -19.66 -10.64 -2.11
CA THR A 262 -18.38 -11.34 -2.14
C THR A 262 -18.48 -12.71 -1.43
N PRO A 263 -17.88 -13.79 -1.97
CA PRO A 263 -18.14 -15.18 -1.53
C PRO A 263 -17.96 -15.44 -0.04
N ARG A 264 -17.10 -14.65 0.62
CA ARG A 264 -16.75 -14.75 2.04
C ARG A 264 -17.26 -13.59 2.90
N THR A 265 -18.24 -12.81 2.45
CA THR A 265 -18.95 -11.89 3.37
C THR A 265 -19.54 -12.67 4.55
N THR A 266 -19.28 -12.19 5.77
CA THR A 266 -19.78 -12.86 6.98
C THR A 266 -21.31 -12.80 7.03
N PRO A 267 -21.98 -13.73 7.72
CA PRO A 267 -23.43 -13.69 7.91
C PRO A 267 -23.91 -12.33 8.46
N ALA A 268 -23.17 -11.74 9.40
CA ALA A 268 -23.47 -10.43 9.97
C ALA A 268 -23.48 -9.32 8.89
N MET A 269 -22.50 -9.32 7.99
CA MET A 269 -22.46 -8.37 6.87
C MET A 269 -23.64 -8.54 5.92
N ARG A 270 -24.04 -9.79 5.61
CA ARG A 270 -25.19 -10.08 4.74
C ARG A 270 -26.53 -9.69 5.37
N LEU A 271 -26.67 -9.89 6.68
CA LEU A 271 -27.87 -9.51 7.44
C LEU A 271 -28.05 -7.99 7.49
N SER A 272 -26.97 -7.22 7.64
CA SER A 272 -27.01 -5.76 7.59
C SER A 272 -27.48 -5.24 6.23
N ALA A 273 -27.00 -5.84 5.13
CA ALA A 273 -27.41 -5.48 3.77
C ALA A 273 -28.93 -5.59 3.54
N ARG A 274 -29.59 -6.58 4.18
CA ARG A 274 -31.04 -6.79 4.07
C ARG A 274 -31.88 -5.78 4.86
N LYS A 275 -31.27 -5.02 5.78
CA LYS A 275 -31.94 -3.96 6.55
C LYS A 275 -31.82 -2.59 5.87
N GLU A 276 -30.91 -2.45 4.91
CA GLU A 276 -30.66 -1.21 4.17
C GLU A 276 -31.38 -1.17 2.80
N ALA A 277 -32.01 -2.27 2.37
CA ALA A 277 -32.76 -2.41 1.12
C ALA A 277 -34.27 -2.40 1.38
#